data_AF-A0A946LEG1-F1
#
_entry.id   AF-A0A946LEG1-F1
#
_cell.length_a   1.000
_cell.length_b   1.000
_cell.length_c   1.000
_cell.angle_alpha   90.00
_cell.angle_beta   90.00
_cell.angle_gamma   90.00
#
_symmetry.space_group_name_H-M   'P 1'
#
loop_
_entity.id
_entity.type
_entity.pdbx_description
1 polymer ?
#
loop_
_entity_poly.entity_id
_entity_poly.type
_entity_poly.pdbx_seq_one_letter_code
_entity_poly.pdbx_strand_id
1 'polypeptide(L)'
;MTTTNIPAVVNEEEFEVAVEAVSANDGWLIGSDGIVDPDGNIALLVSDDGGDKGSEAGHGLVEWLALTGLVATGVLAAFRIFAPIFIAAFQSHIVAALP
;
A
#
# COMPACT_ATOMS: atom_id res chain seq x y z
N MET A 1 -3.91 -45.81 -4.10
CA MET A 1 -4.83 -44.68 -4.34
C MET A 1 -4.06 -43.44 -3.95
N THR A 2 -3.76 -42.56 -4.90
CA THR A 2 -3.16 -41.25 -4.62
C THR A 2 -4.28 -40.34 -4.15
N THR A 3 -4.35 -40.06 -2.86
CA THR A 3 -5.18 -38.97 -2.33
C THR A 3 -4.55 -37.67 -2.83
N THR A 4 -5.25 -36.99 -3.75
CA THR A 4 -4.85 -35.64 -4.14
C THR A 4 -5.21 -34.71 -2.99
N ASN A 5 -4.22 -34.33 -2.19
CA ASN A 5 -4.38 -33.35 -1.13
C ASN A 5 -4.53 -31.97 -1.80
N ILE A 6 -5.77 -31.56 -2.06
CA ILE A 6 -6.06 -30.22 -2.58
C ILE A 6 -6.02 -29.26 -1.39
N PRO A 7 -5.16 -28.23 -1.40
CA PRO A 7 -5.12 -27.28 -0.31
C PRO A 7 -6.45 -26.54 -0.20
N ALA A 8 -7.02 -26.51 1.00
CA ALA A 8 -8.23 -25.74 1.29
C ALA A 8 -7.83 -24.29 1.60
N VAL A 9 -8.46 -23.35 0.91
CA VAL A 9 -8.31 -21.92 1.16
C VAL A 9 -9.45 -21.50 2.08
N VAL A 10 -9.11 -20.99 3.25
CA VAL A 10 -10.08 -20.57 4.29
C VAL A 10 -9.83 -19.11 4.68
N ASN A 11 -10.89 -18.44 5.14
CA ASN A 11 -10.81 -17.08 5.68
C ASN A 11 -10.30 -17.07 7.13
N GLU A 12 -10.06 -15.90 7.70
CA GLU A 12 -9.48 -15.75 9.05
C GLU A 12 -10.36 -16.33 10.16
N GLU A 13 -11.67 -16.11 10.11
CA GLU A 13 -12.62 -16.65 11.10
C GLU A 13 -12.67 -18.18 11.06
N GLU A 14 -12.74 -18.76 9.86
CA GLU A 14 -12.71 -20.21 9.64
C GLU A 14 -11.37 -20.83 10.01
N PHE A 15 -10.27 -20.09 9.78
CA PHE A 15 -8.93 -20.53 10.14
C PHE A 15 -8.74 -20.59 11.65
N GLU A 16 -9.14 -19.56 12.40
CA GLU A 16 -9.06 -19.55 13.87
C GLU A 16 -9.90 -20.67 14.50
N VAL A 17 -11.10 -20.90 13.98
CA VAL A 17 -11.95 -22.03 14.41
C VAL A 17 -11.29 -23.38 14.11
N ALA A 18 -10.64 -23.50 12.94
CA ALA A 18 -9.90 -24.71 12.59
C ALA A 18 -8.67 -24.91 13.49
N VAL A 19 -7.91 -23.86 13.79
CA VAL A 19 -6.79 -23.88 14.74
C VAL A 19 -7.27 -24.33 16.11
N GLU A 20 -8.35 -23.75 16.65
CA GLU A 20 -8.89 -24.10 17.96
C GLU A 20 -9.35 -25.57 18.01
N ALA A 21 -10.02 -26.05 16.95
CA ALA A 21 -10.52 -27.42 16.88
C ALA A 21 -9.40 -28.48 16.80
N VAL A 22 -8.26 -28.13 16.21
CA VAL A 22 -7.14 -29.08 16.00
C VAL A 22 -5.97 -28.87 16.95
N SER A 23 -5.93 -27.76 17.69
CA SER A 23 -4.88 -27.47 18.68
C SER A 23 -4.81 -28.52 19.80
N ALA A 24 -5.92 -29.20 20.09
CA ALA A 24 -5.99 -30.29 21.06
C ALA A 24 -5.65 -31.68 20.48
N ASN A 25 -5.40 -31.80 19.17
CA ASN A 25 -5.14 -33.07 18.51
C ASN A 25 -3.64 -33.26 18.22
N ASP A 26 -3.08 -34.36 18.72
CA ASP A 26 -1.69 -34.73 18.46
C ASP A 26 -1.47 -35.05 16.98
N GLY A 27 -0.37 -34.53 16.41
CA GLY A 27 0.07 -34.83 15.04
C GLY A 27 -0.26 -33.75 14.00
N TRP A 28 -0.99 -32.71 14.37
CA TRP A 28 -1.25 -31.55 13.51
C TRP A 28 -0.10 -30.54 13.60
N LEU A 29 0.36 -30.02 12.46
CA LEU A 29 1.34 -28.94 12.41
C LEU A 29 0.61 -27.61 12.20
N ILE A 30 0.66 -26.75 13.19
CA ILE A 30 0.01 -25.43 13.17
C ILE A 30 1.09 -24.37 12.98
N GLY A 31 1.06 -23.69 11.84
CA GLY A 31 1.87 -22.52 11.53
C GLY A 31 1.03 -21.24 11.56
N SER A 32 1.68 -20.09 11.44
CA SER A 32 1.00 -18.78 11.47
C SER A 32 0.02 -18.57 10.31
N ASP A 33 0.30 -19.15 9.13
CA ASP A 33 -0.48 -18.94 7.90
C ASP A 33 -1.10 -20.25 7.37
N GLY A 34 -1.00 -21.35 8.12
CA GLY A 34 -1.47 -22.63 7.63
C GLY A 34 -1.45 -23.75 8.67
N ILE A 35 -2.30 -24.74 8.45
CA ILE A 35 -2.42 -25.95 9.26
C ILE A 35 -2.21 -27.15 8.36
N VAL A 36 -1.43 -28.13 8.82
CA VAL A 36 -1.19 -29.40 8.13
C VAL A 36 -1.65 -30.56 9.01
N ASP A 37 -2.46 -31.46 8.43
CA ASP A 37 -2.91 -32.67 9.11
C ASP A 37 -1.88 -33.82 8.98
N PRO A 38 -2.00 -34.89 9.79
CA PRO A 38 -1.09 -36.05 9.72
C PRO A 38 -1.09 -36.79 8.37
N ASP A 39 -2.16 -36.65 7.58
CA ASP A 39 -2.33 -37.25 6.26
C ASP A 39 -1.73 -36.36 5.13
N GLY A 40 -1.21 -35.19 5.49
CA GLY A 40 -0.56 -34.23 4.61
C GLY A 40 -1.50 -33.30 3.85
N ASN A 41 -2.76 -33.16 4.28
CA ASN A 41 -3.66 -32.11 3.79
C ASN A 41 -3.28 -30.77 4.42
N ILE A 42 -3.45 -29.69 3.65
CA ILE A 42 -3.00 -28.35 4.03
C ILE A 42 -4.21 -27.40 3.96
N ALA A 43 -4.51 -26.72 5.06
CA ALA A 43 -5.37 -25.55 5.07
C ALA A 43 -4.49 -24.30 5.12
N LEU A 44 -4.69 -23.37 4.18
CA LEU A 44 -3.95 -22.12 4.14
C LEU A 44 -4.88 -20.98 4.52
N LEU A 45 -4.44 -20.15 5.47
CA LEU A 45 -5.03 -18.86 5.73
C LEU A 45 -4.71 -17.99 4.52
N VAL A 46 -5.72 -17.69 3.72
CA VAL A 46 -5.61 -16.61 2.75
C VAL A 46 -6.31 -15.45 3.38
N SER A 47 -5.53 -14.45 3.83
CA SER A 47 -6.10 -13.14 4.09
C SER A 47 -6.84 -12.74 2.82
N ASP A 48 -8.15 -12.56 2.93
CA ASP A 48 -8.93 -11.94 1.89
C ASP A 48 -8.59 -10.44 1.82
N ASP A 49 -7.32 -10.13 1.53
CA ASP A 49 -6.95 -8.86 0.91
C ASP A 49 -7.48 -8.81 -0.55
N GLY A 50 -8.31 -9.78 -0.95
CA GLY A 50 -9.14 -9.78 -2.15
C GLY A 50 -10.55 -9.21 -1.95
N GLY A 51 -10.90 -8.75 -0.75
CA GLY A 51 -12.29 -8.42 -0.38
C GLY A 51 -12.72 -6.95 -0.46
N ASP A 52 -11.81 -5.97 -0.54
CA ASP A 52 -12.16 -4.54 -0.57
C ASP A 52 -11.36 -3.72 -1.61
N LYS A 53 -10.88 -4.36 -2.69
CA LYS A 53 -10.33 -3.64 -3.86
C LYS A 53 -11.42 -3.07 -4.78
N GLY A 54 -12.55 -2.69 -4.20
CA GLY A 54 -13.59 -1.88 -4.84
C GLY A 54 -13.30 -0.40 -4.60
N SER A 55 -12.66 0.27 -5.56
CA SER A 55 -12.50 1.75 -5.64
C SER A 55 -11.19 2.39 -5.13
N GLU A 56 -10.03 1.76 -5.31
CA GLU A 56 -8.73 2.46 -5.13
C GLU A 56 -8.14 3.06 -6.42
N ALA A 57 -8.62 2.65 -7.60
CA ALA A 57 -8.12 3.16 -8.89
C ALA A 57 -8.38 4.68 -9.07
N GLY A 58 -9.33 5.26 -8.33
CA GLY A 58 -9.62 6.69 -8.33
C GLY A 58 -8.97 7.48 -7.19
N HIS A 59 -8.69 6.83 -6.05
CA HIS A 59 -8.17 7.52 -4.86
C HIS A 59 -6.71 7.96 -5.07
N GLY A 60 -5.89 7.07 -5.63
CA GLY A 60 -4.49 7.39 -5.95
C GLY A 60 -4.37 8.55 -6.94
N LEU A 61 -5.11 8.53 -8.05
CA LEU A 61 -5.03 9.60 -9.06
C LEU A 61 -5.46 10.97 -8.51
N VAL A 62 -6.48 11.01 -7.67
CA VAL A 62 -6.93 12.26 -7.02
C VAL A 62 -5.90 12.79 -6.03
N GLU A 63 -5.26 11.90 -5.26
CA GLU A 63 -4.19 12.28 -4.34
C GLU A 63 -2.96 12.81 -5.08
N TRP A 64 -2.56 12.16 -6.20
CA TRP A 64 -1.51 12.65 -7.08
C TRP A 64 -1.86 14.01 -7.70
N LEU A 65 -3.11 14.20 -8.12
CA LEU A 65 -3.56 15.49 -8.67
C LEU A 65 -3.54 16.59 -7.59
N ALA A 66 -3.94 16.27 -6.36
CA ALA A 66 -3.90 17.20 -5.24
C ALA A 66 -2.46 17.59 -4.88
N LEU A 67 -1.54 16.61 -4.83
CA LEU A 67 -0.13 16.83 -4.51
C LEU A 67 0.57 17.65 -5.60
N THR A 68 0.32 17.35 -6.87
CA THR A 68 0.86 18.14 -7.99
C THR A 68 0.29 19.57 -8.01
N GLY A 69 -1.00 19.74 -7.69
CA GLY A 69 -1.62 21.06 -7.52
C GLY A 69 -1.02 21.88 -6.37
N LEU A 70 -0.73 21.22 -5.25
CA LEU A 70 -0.05 21.85 -4.11
C LEU A 70 1.36 22.32 -4.49
N VAL A 71 2.14 21.46 -5.15
CA VAL A 71 3.49 21.79 -5.62
C VAL A 71 3.44 22.96 -6.62
N ALA A 72 2.53 22.93 -7.59
CA ALA A 72 2.38 24.00 -8.57
C ALA A 72 2.03 25.34 -7.91
N THR A 73 1.12 25.32 -6.92
CA THR A 73 0.75 26.53 -6.16
C THR A 73 1.90 27.05 -5.32
N GLY A 74 2.68 26.15 -4.70
CA GLY A 74 3.90 26.49 -3.96
C GLY A 74 4.96 27.16 -4.83
N VAL A 75 5.21 26.62 -6.02
CA VAL A 75 6.12 27.20 -7.01
C VAL A 75 5.64 28.60 -7.43
N LEU A 76 4.33 28.75 -7.71
CA LEU A 76 3.77 30.05 -8.09
C LEU A 76 3.89 31.09 -6.97
N ALA A 77 3.65 30.69 -5.72
CA ALA A 77 3.80 31.55 -4.55
C ALA A 77 5.26 31.99 -4.36
N ALA A 78 6.21 31.06 -4.49
CA ALA A 78 7.64 31.39 -4.45
C ALA A 78 8.02 32.38 -5.55
N PHE A 79 7.59 32.14 -6.80
CA PHE A 79 7.86 33.05 -7.91
C PHE A 79 7.30 34.45 -7.66
N ARG A 80 6.09 34.59 -7.09
CA ARG A 80 5.52 35.91 -6.77
C ARG A 80 6.36 36.71 -5.77
N ILE A 81 7.08 36.04 -4.87
CA ILE A 81 7.92 36.69 -3.87
C ILE A 81 9.31 36.98 -4.45
N PHE A 82 9.93 35.99 -5.09
CA PHE A 82 11.32 36.10 -5.53
C PHE A 82 11.49 36.86 -6.85
N ALA A 83 10.53 36.80 -7.78
CA ALA A 83 10.62 37.51 -9.06
C ALA A 83 10.79 39.03 -8.91
N PRO A 84 9.98 39.77 -8.11
CA PRO A 84 10.18 41.21 -7.97
C PRO A 84 11.51 41.56 -7.31
N ILE A 85 11.98 40.76 -6.34
CA ILE A 85 13.27 40.95 -5.68
C ILE A 85 14.41 40.76 -6.68
N PHE A 86 14.36 39.68 -7.47
CA PHE A 86 15.34 39.40 -8.52
C PHE A 86 15.37 40.51 -9.57
N ILE A 87 14.21 40.95 -10.06
CA ILE A 87 14.13 42.03 -11.07
C ILE A 87 14.74 43.32 -10.52
N ALA A 88 14.42 43.70 -9.29
CA ALA A 88 14.96 44.89 -8.66
C ALA A 88 16.50 44.82 -8.55
N ALA A 89 17.03 43.70 -8.05
CA ALA A 89 18.46 43.48 -7.94
C ALA A 89 19.16 43.45 -9.31
N PHE A 90 18.55 42.82 -10.31
CA PHE A 90 19.08 42.77 -11.67
C PHE A 90 19.15 44.16 -12.29
N GLN A 91 18.10 44.97 -12.11
CA GLN A 91 18.09 46.35 -12.61
C GLN A 91 19.15 47.21 -11.91
N SER A 92 19.30 47.10 -10.58
CA SER A 92 20.23 47.92 -9.82
C SER A 92 21.70 47.54 -10.02
N HIS A 93 22.01 46.26 -10.19
CA HIS A 93 23.39 45.77 -10.20
C HIS A 93 23.92 45.43 -11.59
N ILE A 94 23.05 45.06 -12.53
CA ILE A 94 23.46 44.67 -13.87
C ILE A 94 23.10 45.77 -14.86
N VAL A 95 21.82 46.13 -14.96
CA VAL A 95 21.39 47.10 -15.99
C VAL A 95 21.96 48.49 -15.74
N ALA A 96 21.91 48.99 -14.51
CA ALA A 96 22.44 50.31 -14.16
C ALA A 96 23.99 50.39 -14.18
N ALA A 97 24.67 49.24 -14.25
CA ALA A 97 26.13 49.15 -14.32
C ALA A 97 26.65 48.98 -15.76
N LEU A 98 25.75 48.89 -16.75
CA LEU A 98 26.14 48.86 -18.16
C LEU A 98 26.57 50.28 -18.61
N PRO A 99 27.66 50.40 -19.39
CA PRO A 99 28.15 51.68 -19.90
C PRO A 99 27.24 52.31 -20.95
#